data_AF-S8F5I4-F1
#
_entry.id   AF-S8F5I4-F1
#
_cell.length_a   1.000
_cell.length_b   1.000
_cell.length_c   1.000
_cell.angle_alpha   90.00
_cell.angle_beta   90.00
_cell.angle_gamma   90.00
#
_symmetry.space_group_name_H-M   'P 1'
#
loop_
_entity.id
_entity.type
_entity.pdbx_description
1 polymer ?
#
loop_
_entity_poly.entity_id
_entity_poly.type
_entity_poly.pdbx_seq_one_letter_code
_entity_poly.pdbx_strand_id
1 'polypeptide(L)' 'QGIDVRNIRVVVQWRLTCDLNTLWQRFGRAARDPSLDAIAILFVEAKYFD' A
#
# COMPACT_ATOMS: atom_id res chain seq x y z
N GLN A 1 7.97 3.07 14.55
CA GLN A 1 6.69 2.64 15.18
C GLN A 1 5.55 2.99 14.24
N GLY A 2 4.56 2.11 14.07
CA GLY A 2 3.40 2.35 13.21
C GLY A 2 2.18 2.77 14.03
N ILE A 3 1.39 3.70 13.52
CA ILE A 3 0.10 4.08 14.10
C ILE A 3 -0.97 3.13 13.54
N ASP A 4 -1.82 2.57 14.42
CA ASP A 4 -2.93 1.70 14.03
C ASP A 4 -4.10 2.56 13.52
N VAL A 5 -4.13 2.78 12.20
CA VAL A 5 -5.22 3.49 11.53
C VAL A 5 -6.14 2.46 10.89
N ARG A 6 -7.39 2.41 11.37
CA ARG A 6 -8.42 1.49 10.86
C ARG A 6 -9.11 2.08 9.64
N ASN A 7 -9.69 1.20 8.81
CA ASN A 7 -10.56 1.54 7.68
C ASN A 7 -9.91 2.41 6.60
N ILE A 8 -8.60 2.22 6.37
CA ILE A 8 -7.91 2.87 5.25
C ILE A 8 -8.48 2.32 3.95
N ARG A 9 -9.17 3.18 3.20
CA ARG A 9 -9.74 2.85 1.87
C ARG A 9 -8.76 3.06 0.72
N VAL A 10 -7.75 3.91 0.91
CA VAL A 10 -6.74 4.19 -0.11
C VAL A 10 -5.37 4.25 0.54
N VAL A 11 -4.45 3.41 0.07
CA VAL A 11 -3.02 3.49 0.40
C VAL A 11 -2.27 3.91 -0.84
N VAL A 12 -1.47 4.97 -0.73
CA VAL A 12 -0.59 5.42 -1.80
C VAL A 12 0.85 5.22 -1.35
N GLN A 13 1.56 4.32 -2.03
CA GLN A 13 3.00 4.17 -1.87
C GLN A 13 3.71 5.03 -2.91
N TRP A 14 4.45 6.03 -2.43
CA TRP A 14 5.31 6.86 -3.26
C TRP A 14 6.71 6.25 -3.38
N ARG A 15 7.16 6.01 -4.62
CA ARG A 15 8.42 5.36 -4.99
C ARG A 15 8.56 3.93 -4.43
N LEU A 16 9.36 3.12 -5.10
CA LEU A 16 9.70 1.77 -4.64
C LEU A 16 10.86 1.85 -3.62
N THR A 17 10.60 2.42 -2.46
CA THR A 17 11.63 2.63 -1.40
C THR A 17 11.89 1.38 -0.56
N CYS A 18 11.17 0.29 -0.80
CA CYS A 18 11.23 -0.92 0.00
C CYS A 18 11.12 -2.17 -0.87
N ASP A 19 11.46 -3.32 -0.29
CA ASP A 19 11.25 -4.61 -0.93
C ASP A 19 9.76 -4.95 -1.09
N LEU A 20 9.49 -5.99 -1.89
CA LEU A 20 8.14 -6.45 -2.20
C LEU A 20 7.38 -6.91 -0.96
N ASN A 21 8.03 -7.58 -0.01
CA ASN A 21 7.38 -8.05 1.22
C ASN A 21 6.87 -6.88 2.06
N THR A 22 7.71 -5.86 2.21
CA THR A 22 7.39 -4.63 2.93
C THR A 22 6.29 -3.86 2.21
N LEU A 23 6.33 -3.80 0.88
CA LEU A 23 5.27 -3.20 0.07
C LEU A 23 3.93 -3.91 0.29
N TRP A 24 3.94 -5.24 0.22
CA TRP A 24 2.73 -6.06 0.40
C TRP A 24 2.13 -5.88 1.79
N GLN A 25 2.98 -5.84 2.83
CA GLN A 25 2.55 -5.55 4.19
C GLN A 25 1.94 -4.15 4.34
N ARG A 26 2.42 -3.14 3.59
CA ARG A 26 1.83 -1.79 3.60
C ARG A 26 0.47 -1.76 2.89
N PHE A 27 0.36 -2.45 1.76
CA PHE A 27 -0.90 -2.57 1.02
C PHE A 27 -1.96 -3.33 1.81
N GLY A 28 -1.57 -4.41 2.49
CA GLY A 28 -2.47 -5.16 3.38
C GLY A 28 -2.93 -4.40 4.63
N ARG A 29 -2.43 -3.18 4.89
CA ARG A 29 -3.03 -2.28 5.89
C ARG A 29 -4.29 -1.59 5.36
N ALA A 30 -4.43 -1.46 4.05
CA ALA A 30 -5.68 -1.07 3.42
C ALA A 30 -6.69 -2.23 3.62
N ALA A 31 -7.96 -1.91 3.85
CA ALA A 31 -9.02 -2.94 4.02
C ALA A 31 -8.68 -4.04 5.05
N ARG A 32 -8.17 -3.66 6.23
CA ARG A 32 -7.98 -4.63 7.34
C ARG A 32 -9.30 -5.29 7.80
N ASP A 33 -10.42 -4.65 7.50
CA ASP A 33 -11.76 -5.20 7.64
C ASP A 33 -12.12 -5.97 6.35
N PRO A 34 -12.35 -7.30 6.42
CA PRO A 34 -12.69 -8.12 5.25
C PRO A 34 -14.01 -7.74 4.56
N SER A 35 -14.85 -6.92 5.19
CA SER A 35 -16.10 -6.42 4.60
C SER A 35 -15.91 -5.16 3.74
N LEU A 36 -14.70 -4.60 3.70
CA LEU A 36 -14.40 -3.36 3.00
C LEU A 36 -13.45 -3.61 1.82
N ASP A 37 -13.74 -2.98 0.68
CA ASP A 37 -12.79 -2.86 -0.41
C ASP A 37 -11.86 -1.66 -0.20
N ALA A 38 -10.60 -1.82 -0.59
CA ALA A 38 -9.62 -0.73 -0.61
C ALA A 38 -8.77 -0.74 -1.87
N ILE A 39 -8.19 0.42 -2.17
CA ILE A 39 -7.32 0.65 -3.32
C ILE A 39 -5.89 0.85 -2.82
N ALA A 40 -4.96 0.10 -3.39
CA ALA A 40 -3.53 0.32 -3.21
C ALA A 40 -2.93 0.85 -4.51
N ILE A 41 -2.27 2.01 -4.44
CA ILE A 41 -1.63 2.65 -5.59
C ILE A 41 -0.13 2.69 -5.33
N LEU A 42 0.65 2.12 -6.26
CA LEU A 42 2.09 2.30 -6.32
C LEU A 42 2.43 3.36 -7.37
N PHE A 43 2.96 4.51 -6.94
CA PHE A 43 3.53 5.50 -7.84
C PHE A 43 5.03 5.27 -7.97
N VAL A 44 5.48 4.89 -9.16
CA VAL A 44 6.89 4.72 -9.51
C VAL A 44 7.22 5.45 -10.82
N GLU A 45 8.51 5.71 -11.04
CA GLU A 45 8.97 6.33 -12.29
C GLU A 45 8.68 5.42 -13.49
N ALA A 46 8.46 6.01 -14.66
CA ALA A 46 8.08 5.28 -15.88
C ALA A 46 9.08 4.18 -16.26
N LYS A 47 10.38 4.39 -15.99
CA LYS A 47 11.49 3.44 -16.26
C LYS A 47 11.36 2.06 -15.59
N TYR A 48 10.39 1.89 -14.70
CA TYR A 48 10.13 0.62 -14.01
C TYR A 48 8.97 -0.19 -14.63
N PHE A 49 8.36 0.29 -15.72
CA PHE A 49 7.26 -0.37 -16.43
C PHE A 49 7.68 -0.99 -17.78
N ASP A 50 8.99 -1.15 -18.00
CA ASP A 50 9.58 -1.76 -19.21
C ASP A 50 9.60 -3.29 -19.14
#